data_AF-A0A2V8QC04-F1
#
_entry.id   AF-A0A2V8QC04-F1
#
_cell.length_a   1.000
_cell.length_b   1.000
_cell.length_c   1.000
_cell.angle_alpha   90.00
_cell.angle_beta   90.00
_cell.angle_gamma   90.00
#
_symmetry.space_group_name_H-M   'P 1'
#
loop_
_entity.id
_entity.type
_entity.pdbx_description
1 polymer ?
#
loop_
_entity_poly.entity_id
_entity_poly.type
_entity_poly.pdbx_seq_one_letter_code
_entity_poly.pdbx_strand_id
1 'polypeptide(L)'
;ENEYIAFAGNRKSEALQDRIILVRVPYNLRVSQEERIYYKLLHQSEALRNVHLAPNTLRVAAMFAVMTRLEEPKRQSVDLVKKMKLYDGEDVEGYKSKDVRELKEETIREGMDGISPRYIINRLSSALVRDGVTCINPIDALRAIKDGFEQHTGISSEQRERYLNLISLSRKEYDELAKIEVQRAFVYSFEEMARTMCNNYLDNVEAFCNKERIKDPITEEEMEPDEQLMRSIEEQIGISDNAKNTFRQEILIRISSYARKGKSFEYSSHERLKEAIEKKIFADLKDVVKITTSAKTPDPEQLRKINDVVDRLVREHGYCPVCANELLTYVGTLLSR
;
A
#
# COMPACT_ATOMS: atom_id res chain seq x y z
N GLU A 1 12.88 25.33 -16.64
CA GLU A 1 12.26 26.59 -16.19
C GLU A 1 13.15 27.81 -16.46
N ASN A 2 14.46 27.75 -16.16
CA ASN A 2 15.40 28.88 -16.35
C ASN A 2 15.43 29.50 -17.76
N GLU A 3 15.34 28.69 -18.82
CA GLU A 3 15.32 29.22 -20.20
C GLU A 3 14.04 30.03 -20.50
N TYR A 4 12.88 29.58 -20.02
CA TYR A 4 11.63 30.34 -20.17
C TYR A 4 11.65 31.60 -19.32
N ILE A 5 12.15 31.55 -18.09
CA ILE A 5 12.28 32.73 -17.22
C ILE A 5 13.22 33.76 -17.87
N ALA A 6 14.34 33.31 -18.46
CA ALA A 6 15.26 34.17 -19.20
C ALA A 6 14.62 34.75 -20.47
N PHE A 7 13.83 33.96 -21.20
CA PHE A 7 13.06 34.42 -22.37
C PHE A 7 11.97 35.45 -22.00
N ALA A 8 11.22 35.19 -20.92
CA ALA A 8 10.18 36.05 -20.40
C ALA A 8 10.73 37.37 -19.86
N GLY A 9 11.89 37.35 -19.20
CA GLY A 9 12.56 38.54 -18.69
C GLY A 9 13.25 39.41 -19.76
N ASN A 10 13.38 38.91 -20.99
CA ASN A 10 14.08 39.62 -22.06
C ASN A 10 13.13 40.54 -22.85
N ARG A 11 13.25 41.86 -22.61
CA ARG A 11 12.52 42.92 -23.33
C ARG A 11 12.60 42.84 -24.86
N LYS A 12 13.68 42.28 -25.44
CA LYS A 12 13.79 42.10 -26.91
C LYS A 12 12.82 41.05 -27.46
N SER A 13 12.23 40.24 -26.60
CA SER A 13 11.30 39.16 -26.95
C SER A 13 9.83 39.55 -26.76
N GLU A 14 9.53 40.79 -26.37
CA GLU A 14 8.17 41.28 -26.07
C GLU A 14 7.18 41.01 -27.21
N ALA A 15 7.57 41.30 -28.46
CA ALA A 15 6.75 41.02 -29.64
C ALA A 15 6.51 39.51 -29.91
N LEU A 16 7.39 38.63 -29.41
CA LEU A 16 7.22 37.18 -29.48
C LEU A 16 6.35 36.67 -28.33
N GLN A 17 6.45 37.28 -27.15
CA GLN A 17 5.64 36.93 -25.98
C GLN A 17 4.15 37.16 -26.25
N ASP A 18 3.78 38.25 -26.93
CA ASP A 18 2.39 38.53 -27.35
C ASP A 18 1.80 37.51 -28.33
N ARG A 19 2.65 36.66 -28.94
CA ARG A 19 2.25 35.64 -29.94
C ARG A 19 2.35 34.21 -29.41
N ILE A 20 2.73 34.02 -28.15
CA ILE A 20 2.92 32.71 -27.53
C ILE A 20 1.92 32.56 -26.38
N ILE A 21 1.26 31.41 -26.32
CA ILE A 21 0.40 31.05 -25.19
C ILE A 21 1.20 30.13 -24.27
N LEU A 22 1.38 30.56 -23.01
CA LEU A 22 1.99 29.71 -22.00
C LEU A 22 1.02 28.60 -21.57
N VAL A 23 1.30 27.37 -21.98
CA VAL A 23 0.61 26.18 -21.46
C VAL A 23 1.48 25.57 -20.37
N ARG A 24 0.98 25.58 -19.13
CA ARG A 24 1.64 24.91 -18.00
C ARG A 24 1.21 23.45 -17.97
N VAL A 25 2.19 22.54 -17.95
CA VAL A 25 1.96 21.09 -17.87
C VAL A 25 2.50 20.60 -16.54
N PRO A 26 1.64 20.29 -15.55
CA PRO A 26 2.09 19.75 -14.28
C PRO A 26 2.54 18.29 -14.44
N TYR A 27 3.37 17.83 -13.50
CA TYR A 27 3.68 16.43 -13.34
C TYR A 27 2.44 15.63 -12.93
N ASN A 28 2.51 14.33 -13.20
CA ASN A 28 1.50 13.39 -12.73
C ASN A 28 1.51 13.30 -11.18
N LEU A 29 0.32 13.26 -10.61
CA LEU A 29 0.06 13.23 -9.16
C LEU A 29 -0.57 11.91 -8.69
N ARG A 30 -0.66 10.91 -9.56
CA ARG A 30 -1.21 9.59 -9.27
C ARG A 30 -0.10 8.55 -9.21
N VAL A 31 0.07 7.90 -8.07
CA VAL A 31 1.11 6.88 -7.85
C VAL A 31 0.99 5.75 -8.88
N SER A 32 -0.22 5.23 -9.10
CA SER A 32 -0.51 4.17 -10.07
C SER A 32 -0.11 4.54 -11.51
N GLN A 33 -0.27 5.82 -11.90
CA GLN A 33 0.13 6.28 -13.23
C GLN A 33 1.63 6.55 -13.31
N GLU A 34 2.23 7.00 -12.20
CA GLU A 34 3.67 7.26 -12.13
C GLU A 34 4.46 5.95 -12.23
N GLU A 35 3.99 4.91 -11.55
CA GLU A 35 4.52 3.54 -11.67
C GLU A 35 4.51 3.06 -13.11
N ARG A 36 3.43 3.30 -13.87
CA ARG A 36 3.34 2.95 -15.30
C ARG A 36 4.34 3.74 -16.16
N ILE A 37 4.58 5.01 -15.83
CA ILE A 37 5.60 5.82 -16.50
C ILE A 37 6.97 5.18 -16.28
N TYR A 38 7.30 4.78 -15.05
CA TYR A 38 8.58 4.16 -14.75
C TYR A 38 8.74 2.82 -15.44
N TYR A 39 7.71 1.97 -15.37
CA TYR A 39 7.68 0.70 -16.07
C TYR A 39 7.98 0.91 -17.56
N LYS A 40 7.27 1.82 -18.24
CA LYS A 40 7.49 2.12 -19.66
C LYS A 40 8.93 2.56 -19.96
N LEU A 41 9.48 3.51 -19.19
CA LEU A 41 10.82 4.06 -19.43
C LEU A 41 11.92 3.04 -19.17
N LEU A 42 11.75 2.19 -18.15
CA LEU A 42 12.68 1.13 -17.81
C LEU A 42 12.70 0.04 -18.89
N HIS A 43 11.54 -0.35 -19.44
CA HIS A 43 11.46 -1.36 -20.51
C HIS A 43 12.04 -0.87 -21.85
N GLN A 44 12.16 0.44 -22.04
CA GLN A 44 12.84 1.01 -23.20
C GLN A 44 14.38 0.99 -23.05
N SER A 45 14.89 0.78 -21.84
CA SER A 45 16.32 0.80 -21.55
C SER A 45 16.91 -0.61 -21.61
N GLU A 46 17.95 -0.82 -22.42
CA GLU A 46 18.59 -2.16 -22.57
C GLU A 46 19.26 -2.66 -21.28
N ALA A 47 19.66 -1.73 -20.40
CA ALA A 47 20.32 -2.01 -19.12
C ALA A 47 19.53 -2.92 -18.17
N LEU A 48 18.24 -3.15 -18.44
CA LEU A 48 17.33 -3.85 -17.55
C LEU A 48 16.88 -5.24 -18.00
N ARG A 49 17.33 -5.73 -19.17
CA ARG A 49 16.86 -7.03 -19.68
C ARG A 49 17.20 -8.21 -18.76
N ASN A 50 18.20 -8.08 -17.91
CA ASN A 50 18.72 -9.16 -17.07
C ASN A 50 18.57 -8.93 -15.55
N VAL A 51 17.87 -7.86 -15.13
CA VAL A 51 17.71 -7.55 -13.70
C VAL A 51 16.27 -7.69 -13.28
N HIS A 52 16.05 -8.42 -12.18
CA HIS A 52 14.72 -8.59 -11.62
C HIS A 52 14.30 -7.35 -10.83
N LEU A 53 13.16 -6.75 -11.20
CA LEU A 53 12.50 -5.70 -10.42
C LEU A 53 11.52 -6.36 -9.45
N ALA A 54 11.82 -6.34 -8.15
CA ALA A 54 10.90 -6.89 -7.17
C ALA A 54 9.57 -6.12 -7.20
N PRO A 55 8.44 -6.78 -6.91
CA PRO A 55 7.15 -6.12 -6.71
C PRO A 55 7.23 -4.91 -5.78
N ASN A 56 6.34 -3.94 -5.99
CA ASN A 56 6.28 -2.66 -5.27
C ASN A 56 7.51 -1.74 -5.41
N THR A 57 8.59 -2.14 -6.09
CA THR A 57 9.80 -1.31 -6.23
C THR A 57 9.50 0.01 -6.92
N LEU A 58 8.78 -0.04 -8.04
CA LEU A 58 8.38 1.15 -8.78
C LEU A 58 7.30 1.94 -8.06
N ARG A 59 6.36 1.26 -7.40
CA ARG A 59 5.30 1.87 -6.59
C ARG A 59 5.87 2.73 -5.47
N VAL A 60 6.85 2.24 -4.72
CA VAL A 60 7.47 2.97 -3.61
C VAL A 60 8.28 4.17 -4.10
N ALA A 61 9.00 4.02 -5.22
CA ALA A 61 9.67 5.14 -5.86
C ALA A 61 8.66 6.21 -6.36
N ALA A 62 7.51 5.77 -6.88
CA ALA A 62 6.43 6.63 -7.33
C ALA A 62 5.75 7.38 -6.18
N MET A 63 5.52 6.72 -5.03
CA MET A 63 5.01 7.37 -3.81
C MET A 63 5.90 8.55 -3.40
N PHE A 64 7.21 8.30 -3.32
CA PHE A 64 8.19 9.36 -3.03
C PHE A 64 8.09 10.52 -4.04
N ALA A 65 8.15 10.21 -5.33
CA ALA A 65 8.16 11.23 -6.38
C ALA A 65 6.86 12.05 -6.39
N VAL A 66 5.71 11.41 -6.26
CA VAL A 66 4.40 12.09 -6.19
C VAL A 66 4.34 12.99 -4.96
N MET A 67 4.73 12.51 -3.78
CA MET A 67 4.74 13.35 -2.58
C MET A 67 5.63 14.59 -2.72
N THR A 68 6.74 14.51 -3.46
CA THR A 68 7.59 15.69 -3.70
C THR A 68 6.91 16.78 -4.53
N ARG A 69 5.85 16.42 -5.28
CA ARG A 69 5.11 17.29 -6.20
C ARG A 69 3.83 17.84 -5.60
N LEU A 70 3.40 17.30 -4.48
CA LEU A 70 2.21 17.74 -3.75
C LEU A 70 2.55 18.98 -2.92
N GLU A 71 1.63 19.94 -2.93
CA GLU A 71 1.65 21.06 -1.98
C GLU A 71 1.18 20.57 -0.60
N GLU A 72 1.78 21.12 0.46
CA GLU A 72 1.40 20.79 1.83
C GLU A 72 -0.11 21.04 2.04
N PRO A 73 -0.85 20.07 2.62
CA PRO A 73 -2.26 20.24 2.87
C PRO A 73 -2.53 21.43 3.81
N LYS A 74 -3.52 22.27 3.47
CA LYS A 74 -3.95 23.38 4.35
C LYS A 74 -4.83 22.88 5.51
N ARG A 75 -5.50 21.75 5.32
CA ARG A 75 -6.40 21.13 6.30
C ARG A 75 -5.59 20.27 7.27
N GLN A 76 -5.70 20.53 8.58
CA GLN A 76 -5.00 19.74 9.61
C GLN A 76 -5.39 18.26 9.64
N SER A 77 -6.56 17.89 9.12
CA SER A 77 -7.06 16.51 9.11
C SER A 77 -6.43 15.63 8.01
N VAL A 78 -5.73 16.24 7.03
CA VAL A 78 -5.15 15.57 5.87
C VAL A 78 -3.63 15.72 5.95
N ASP A 79 -2.93 14.61 6.07
CA ASP A 79 -1.49 14.58 5.86
C ASP A 79 -1.14 14.34 4.38
N LEU A 80 0.13 14.50 4.03
CA LEU A 80 0.61 14.37 2.66
C LEU A 80 0.39 12.96 2.08
N VAL A 81 0.49 11.92 2.91
CA VAL A 81 0.30 10.53 2.51
C VAL A 81 -1.17 10.27 2.18
N LYS A 82 -2.10 10.72 3.02
CA LYS A 82 -3.54 10.65 2.75
C LYS A 82 -3.89 11.43 1.48
N LYS A 83 -3.32 12.61 1.28
CA LYS A 83 -3.52 13.39 0.04
C LYS A 83 -3.06 12.61 -1.19
N MET A 84 -1.89 11.98 -1.13
CA MET A 84 -1.36 11.11 -2.20
C MET A 84 -2.32 9.95 -2.51
N LYS A 85 -2.79 9.23 -1.49
CA LYS A 85 -3.73 8.10 -1.64
C LYS A 85 -5.07 8.54 -2.25
N LEU A 86 -5.64 9.63 -1.74
CA LEU A 86 -6.86 10.25 -2.27
C LEU A 86 -6.73 10.64 -3.75
N TYR A 87 -5.56 11.15 -4.16
CA TYR A 87 -5.33 11.56 -5.54
C TYR A 87 -5.17 10.37 -6.49
N ASP A 88 -4.58 9.28 -6.00
CA ASP A 88 -4.50 8.00 -6.71
C ASP A 88 -5.86 7.29 -6.80
N GLY A 89 -6.85 7.72 -6.02
CA GLY A 89 -8.21 7.19 -6.03
C GLY A 89 -8.42 6.04 -5.05
N GLU A 90 -7.52 5.87 -4.08
CA GLU A 90 -7.71 4.93 -2.98
C GLU A 90 -8.84 5.40 -2.06
N ASP A 91 -9.58 4.46 -1.48
CA ASP A 91 -10.61 4.76 -0.49
C ASP A 91 -9.94 5.06 0.86
N VAL A 92 -10.16 6.27 1.38
CA VAL A 92 -9.59 6.72 2.65
C VAL A 92 -10.75 7.05 3.58
N GLU A 93 -10.80 6.38 4.72
CA GLU A 93 -11.90 6.50 5.68
C GLU A 93 -12.18 7.96 6.04
N GLY A 94 -13.46 8.34 5.97
CA GLY A 94 -13.92 9.68 6.30
C GLY A 94 -13.83 10.69 5.14
N TYR A 95 -13.37 10.29 3.95
CA TYR A 95 -13.26 11.15 2.78
C TYR A 95 -14.08 10.64 1.61
N LYS A 96 -14.63 11.56 0.82
CA LYS A 96 -15.40 11.30 -0.39
C LYS A 96 -14.76 11.99 -1.59
N SER A 97 -15.24 11.65 -2.79
CA SER A 97 -14.77 12.25 -4.04
C SER A 97 -14.91 13.79 -4.07
N LYS A 98 -15.88 14.34 -3.33
CA LYS A 98 -16.04 15.79 -3.18
C LYS A 98 -14.85 16.42 -2.46
N ASP A 99 -14.37 15.78 -1.39
CA ASP A 99 -13.23 16.29 -0.62
C ASP A 99 -11.95 16.31 -1.47
N VAL A 100 -11.78 15.33 -2.36
CA VAL A 100 -10.65 15.30 -3.32
C VAL A 100 -10.68 16.50 -4.27
N ARG A 101 -11.87 16.91 -4.72
CA ARG A 101 -12.04 18.07 -5.59
C ARG A 101 -11.68 19.36 -4.86
N GLU A 102 -12.17 19.53 -3.63
CA GLU A 102 -11.86 20.71 -2.81
C GLU A 102 -10.37 20.80 -2.50
N LEU A 103 -9.70 19.68 -2.19
CA LEU A 103 -8.25 19.64 -1.99
C LEU A 103 -7.46 20.10 -3.21
N LYS A 104 -7.96 19.84 -4.43
CA LYS A 104 -7.31 20.30 -5.67
C LYS A 104 -7.52 21.79 -5.90
N GLU A 105 -8.75 22.28 -5.66
CA GLU A 105 -9.11 23.69 -5.81
C GLU A 105 -8.36 24.61 -4.82
N GLU A 106 -7.90 24.06 -3.68
CA GLU A 106 -7.10 24.79 -2.69
C GLU A 106 -5.63 25.04 -3.10
N THR A 107 -5.14 24.37 -4.14
CA THR A 107 -3.73 24.43 -4.58
C THR A 107 -3.56 25.26 -5.85
N ILE A 108 -2.38 25.87 -6.02
CA ILE A 108 -2.17 26.85 -7.11
C ILE A 108 -1.11 26.37 -8.12
N ARG A 109 -0.03 25.76 -7.64
CA ARG A 109 1.12 25.30 -8.42
C ARG A 109 1.39 23.81 -8.19
N GLU A 110 0.38 23.05 -7.77
CA GLU A 110 0.57 21.64 -7.47
C GLU A 110 0.97 20.84 -8.72
N GLY A 111 1.98 19.98 -8.57
CA GLY A 111 2.57 19.27 -9.69
C GLY A 111 3.52 20.09 -10.56
N MET A 112 3.67 21.41 -10.35
CA MET A 112 4.61 22.21 -11.15
C MET A 112 6.07 22.02 -10.71
N ASP A 113 6.27 21.66 -9.45
CA ASP A 113 7.58 21.50 -8.81
C ASP A 113 7.75 20.06 -8.29
N GLY A 114 8.98 19.67 -7.94
CA GLY A 114 9.30 18.36 -7.37
C GLY A 114 10.19 17.48 -8.25
N ILE A 115 10.36 16.23 -7.84
CA ILE A 115 11.26 15.28 -8.48
C ILE A 115 10.68 14.80 -9.82
N SER A 116 11.46 14.95 -10.88
CA SER A 116 11.07 14.52 -12.23
C SER A 116 11.12 13.00 -12.40
N PRO A 117 10.32 12.42 -13.32
CA PRO A 117 10.41 11.00 -13.65
C PRO A 117 11.82 10.58 -14.09
N ARG A 118 12.50 11.44 -14.86
CA ARG A 118 13.87 11.18 -15.35
C ARG A 118 14.87 11.06 -14.21
N TYR A 119 14.73 11.86 -13.14
CA TYR A 119 15.58 11.72 -11.96
C TYR A 119 15.47 10.31 -11.38
N ILE A 120 14.24 9.84 -11.11
CA ILE A 120 13.99 8.51 -10.55
C ILE A 120 14.59 7.42 -11.44
N ILE A 121 14.30 7.45 -12.75
CA ILE A 121 14.85 6.48 -13.70
C ILE A 121 16.36 6.47 -13.74
N ASN A 122 17.01 7.64 -13.69
CA ASN A 122 18.46 7.72 -13.67
C ASN A 122 19.02 7.09 -12.39
N ARG A 123 18.38 7.33 -11.23
CA ARG A 123 18.82 6.75 -9.96
C ARG A 123 18.64 5.23 -9.92
N LEU A 124 17.49 4.74 -10.39
CA LEU A 124 17.26 3.29 -10.51
C LEU A 124 18.27 2.66 -11.47
N SER A 125 18.45 3.23 -12.67
CA SER A 125 19.44 2.75 -13.65
C SER A 125 20.86 2.71 -13.08
N SER A 126 21.28 3.72 -12.32
CA SER A 126 22.61 3.72 -11.67
C SER A 126 22.76 2.64 -10.60
N ALA A 127 21.69 2.23 -9.92
CA ALA A 127 21.73 1.10 -8.98
C ALA A 127 21.88 -0.24 -9.70
N LEU A 128 21.31 -0.35 -10.90
CA LEU A 128 21.26 -1.56 -11.71
C LEU A 128 22.56 -1.86 -12.47
N VAL A 129 23.36 -0.84 -12.77
CA VAL A 129 24.63 -0.97 -13.52
C VAL A 129 25.80 -1.43 -12.62
N ARG A 130 25.59 -1.60 -11.31
CA ARG A 130 26.64 -2.07 -10.39
C ARG A 130 26.91 -3.56 -10.59
N ASP A 131 28.20 -3.93 -10.65
CA ASP A 131 28.62 -5.32 -10.82
C ASP A 131 28.03 -6.23 -9.73
N GLY A 132 27.43 -7.36 -10.15
CA GLY A 132 26.86 -8.36 -9.26
C GLY A 132 25.40 -8.13 -8.83
N VAL A 133 24.76 -7.04 -9.25
CA VAL A 133 23.33 -6.79 -8.96
C VAL A 133 22.45 -7.57 -9.93
N THR A 134 21.72 -8.56 -9.41
CA THR A 134 20.80 -9.42 -10.18
C THR A 134 19.33 -9.06 -9.97
N CYS A 135 19.03 -8.29 -8.92
CA CYS A 135 17.70 -7.82 -8.60
C CYS A 135 17.75 -6.49 -7.85
N ILE A 136 16.65 -5.75 -7.88
CA ILE A 136 16.45 -4.52 -7.09
C ILE A 136 15.13 -4.62 -6.33
N ASN A 137 15.18 -4.32 -5.04
CA ASN A 137 14.00 -4.29 -4.16
C ASN A 137 13.58 -2.84 -3.83
N PRO A 138 12.42 -2.63 -3.17
CA PRO A 138 11.92 -1.29 -2.85
C PRO A 138 12.85 -0.48 -1.93
N ILE A 139 13.61 -1.14 -1.04
CA ILE A 139 14.57 -0.49 -0.14
C ILE A 139 15.79 -0.01 -0.91
N ASP A 140 16.29 -0.81 -1.86
CA ASP A 140 17.39 -0.44 -2.72
C ASP A 140 17.02 0.73 -3.63
N ALA A 141 15.79 0.75 -4.15
CA ALA A 141 15.27 1.89 -4.91
C ALA A 141 15.26 3.17 -4.08
N LEU A 142 14.73 3.14 -2.85
CA LEU A 142 14.75 4.30 -1.95
C LEU A 142 16.19 4.74 -1.59
N ARG A 143 17.09 3.78 -1.39
CA ARG A 143 18.52 4.06 -1.13
C ARG A 143 19.17 4.74 -2.33
N ALA A 144 18.96 4.22 -3.53
CA ALA A 144 19.50 4.80 -4.76
C ALA A 144 18.98 6.23 -5.02
N ILE A 145 17.71 6.48 -4.71
CA ILE A 145 17.11 7.82 -4.77
C ILE A 145 17.80 8.77 -3.78
N LYS A 146 17.97 8.32 -2.53
CA LYS A 146 18.62 9.08 -1.45
C LYS A 146 20.06 9.44 -1.78
N ASP A 147 20.86 8.47 -2.20
CA ASP A 147 22.28 8.64 -2.53
C ASP A 147 22.45 9.63 -3.70
N GLY A 148 21.44 9.73 -4.56
CA GLY A 148 21.38 10.67 -5.66
C GLY A 148 21.31 12.14 -5.28
N PHE A 149 20.83 12.48 -4.08
CA PHE A 149 20.65 13.89 -3.69
C PHE A 149 21.97 14.64 -3.60
N GLU A 150 23.07 13.98 -3.25
CA GLU A 150 24.40 14.61 -3.15
C GLU A 150 24.97 15.03 -4.51
N GLN A 151 24.59 14.31 -5.55
CA GLN A 151 25.07 14.54 -6.91
C GLN A 151 24.18 15.51 -7.69
N HIS A 152 23.03 15.89 -7.14
CA HIS A 152 22.03 16.65 -7.88
C HIS A 152 22.20 18.16 -7.69
N THR A 153 22.70 18.83 -8.72
CA THR A 153 23.02 20.27 -8.68
C THR A 153 21.83 21.20 -8.47
N GLY A 154 20.60 20.71 -8.70
CA GLY A 154 19.37 21.49 -8.57
C GLY A 154 18.59 21.32 -7.26
N ILE A 155 19.05 20.49 -6.30
CA ILE A 155 18.35 20.28 -5.02
C ILE A 155 19.00 21.15 -3.94
N SER A 156 18.22 22.04 -3.33
CA SER A 156 18.69 22.86 -2.20
C SER A 156 18.82 22.02 -0.91
N SER A 157 19.57 22.53 0.07
CA SER A 157 19.69 21.86 1.38
C SER A 157 18.34 21.68 2.09
N GLU A 158 17.45 22.67 1.98
CA GLU A 158 16.09 22.62 2.54
C GLU A 158 15.24 21.54 1.84
N GLN A 159 15.30 21.48 0.50
CA GLN A 159 14.62 20.43 -0.26
C GLN A 159 15.15 19.05 0.09
N ARG A 160 16.47 18.93 0.31
CA ARG A 160 17.09 17.66 0.71
C ARG A 160 16.53 17.17 2.05
N GLU A 161 16.41 18.04 3.05
CA GLU A 161 15.83 17.66 4.35
C GLU A 161 14.36 17.22 4.19
N ARG A 162 13.56 18.00 3.46
CA ARG A 162 12.18 17.63 3.12
C ARG A 162 12.11 16.26 2.44
N TYR A 163 12.93 16.01 1.43
CA TYR A 163 12.93 14.77 0.68
C TYR A 163 13.39 13.56 1.50
N LEU A 164 14.32 13.73 2.44
CA LEU A 164 14.67 12.67 3.39
C LEU A 164 13.48 12.25 4.26
N ASN A 165 12.67 13.21 4.71
CA ASN A 165 11.44 12.93 5.43
C ASN A 165 10.43 12.19 4.53
N LEU A 166 10.28 12.59 3.27
CA LEU A 166 9.40 11.91 2.31
C LEU A 166 9.85 10.48 1.98
N ILE A 167 11.16 10.21 1.94
CA ILE A 167 11.69 8.85 1.82
C ILE A 167 11.28 8.01 3.04
N SER A 168 11.37 8.58 4.24
CA SER A 168 10.93 7.91 5.48
C SER A 168 9.43 7.58 5.44
N LEU A 169 8.59 8.51 4.97
CA LEU A 169 7.15 8.26 4.79
C LEU A 169 6.89 7.16 3.75
N SER A 170 7.56 7.22 2.59
CA SER A 170 7.44 6.20 1.55
C SER A 170 7.85 4.81 2.05
N ARG A 171 8.89 4.75 2.90
CA ARG A 171 9.32 3.51 3.54
C ARG A 171 8.27 2.97 4.52
N LYS A 172 7.62 3.83 5.31
CA LYS A 172 6.54 3.39 6.21
C LYS A 172 5.36 2.80 5.43
N GLU A 173 5.00 3.40 4.30
CA GLU A 173 3.96 2.84 3.42
C GLU A 173 4.38 1.46 2.88
N TYR A 174 5.65 1.31 2.50
CA TYR A 174 6.18 0.01 2.10
C TYR A 174 6.18 -1.01 3.24
N ASP A 175 6.48 -0.61 4.48
CA ASP A 175 6.47 -1.51 5.63
C ASP A 175 5.11 -2.20 5.81
N GLU A 176 4.01 -1.46 5.61
CA GLU A 176 2.66 -2.03 5.67
C GLU A 176 2.36 -2.95 4.48
N LEU A 177 2.75 -2.57 3.26
CA LEU A 177 2.60 -3.43 2.07
C LEU A 177 3.37 -4.75 2.23
N ALA A 178 4.62 -4.68 2.70
CA ALA A 178 5.48 -5.83 2.91
C ALA A 178 4.91 -6.79 3.96
N LYS A 179 4.38 -6.26 5.09
CA LYS A 179 3.73 -7.07 6.12
C LYS A 179 2.54 -7.83 5.56
N ILE A 180 1.64 -7.14 4.86
CA ILE A 180 0.44 -7.75 4.26
C ILE A 180 0.84 -8.85 3.27
N GLU A 181 1.81 -8.57 2.42
CA GLU A 181 2.26 -9.52 1.40
C GLU A 181 2.89 -10.77 2.01
N VAL A 182 3.77 -10.62 2.99
CA VAL A 182 4.36 -11.75 3.70
C VAL A 182 3.28 -12.53 4.46
N GLN A 183 2.43 -11.86 5.23
CA GLN A 183 1.39 -12.53 6.01
C GLN A 183 0.43 -13.33 5.10
N ARG A 184 0.06 -12.80 3.93
CA ARG A 184 -0.71 -13.54 2.92
C ARG A 184 0.05 -14.76 2.41
N ALA A 185 1.34 -14.61 2.11
CA ALA A 185 2.17 -15.70 1.62
C ALA A 185 2.38 -16.82 2.67
N PHE A 186 2.16 -16.57 3.97
CA PHE A 186 2.15 -17.60 5.01
C PHE A 186 0.90 -18.49 4.98
N VAL A 187 -0.22 -18.02 4.43
CA VAL A 187 -1.47 -18.78 4.40
C VAL A 187 -1.59 -19.57 3.10
N TYR A 188 -1.75 -20.89 3.19
CA TYR A 188 -1.83 -21.77 2.01
C TYR A 188 -3.03 -21.42 1.12
N SER A 189 -4.18 -21.14 1.74
CA SER A 189 -5.35 -20.58 1.08
C SER A 189 -5.94 -19.47 1.94
N PHE A 190 -5.52 -18.24 1.66
CA PHE A 190 -6.03 -17.06 2.36
C PHE A 190 -7.54 -16.92 2.17
N GLU A 191 -8.04 -17.19 0.97
CA GLU A 191 -9.47 -17.10 0.67
C GLU A 191 -10.30 -18.10 1.47
N GLU A 192 -9.86 -19.36 1.60
CA GLU A 192 -10.59 -20.35 2.39
C GLU A 192 -10.59 -19.97 3.88
N MET A 193 -9.45 -19.54 4.43
CA MET A 193 -9.37 -19.07 5.81
C MET A 193 -10.28 -17.86 6.07
N ALA A 194 -10.30 -16.90 5.14
CA ALA A 194 -11.18 -15.74 5.20
C ALA A 194 -12.66 -16.11 5.10
N ARG A 195 -13.02 -17.08 4.24
CA ARG A 195 -14.39 -17.60 4.13
C ARG A 195 -14.83 -18.30 5.41
N THR A 196 -13.99 -19.16 5.98
CA THR A 196 -14.31 -19.86 7.24
C THR A 196 -14.52 -18.87 8.38
N MET A 197 -13.63 -17.89 8.53
CA MET A 197 -13.77 -16.84 9.55
C MET A 197 -15.01 -15.97 9.30
N CYS A 198 -15.31 -15.64 8.03
CA CYS A 198 -16.50 -14.90 7.66
C CYS A 198 -17.77 -15.66 8.05
N ASN A 199 -17.91 -16.93 7.64
CA ASN A 199 -19.09 -17.73 7.93
C ASN A 199 -19.30 -17.88 9.44
N ASN A 200 -18.23 -18.19 10.18
CA ASN A 200 -18.31 -18.27 11.64
C ASN A 200 -18.77 -16.94 12.27
N TYR A 201 -18.29 -15.80 11.78
CA TYR A 201 -18.78 -14.50 12.21
C TYR A 201 -20.26 -14.28 11.87
N LEU A 202 -20.70 -14.63 10.66
CA LEU A 202 -22.09 -14.45 10.22
C LEU A 202 -23.06 -15.31 11.05
N ASP A 203 -22.71 -16.56 11.33
CA ASP A 203 -23.51 -17.48 12.16
C ASP A 203 -23.70 -16.90 13.58
N ASN A 204 -22.62 -16.35 14.15
CA ASN A 204 -22.66 -15.67 15.46
C ASN A 204 -23.48 -14.38 15.45
N VAL A 205 -23.40 -13.59 14.38
CA VAL A 205 -24.20 -12.36 14.24
C VAL A 205 -25.68 -12.67 14.09
N GLU A 206 -26.05 -13.66 13.29
CA GLU A 206 -27.44 -14.06 13.08
C GLU A 206 -28.07 -14.55 14.39
N ALA A 207 -27.39 -15.46 15.09
CA ALA A 207 -27.84 -15.97 16.37
C ALA A 207 -27.94 -14.86 17.44
N PHE A 208 -26.96 -13.95 17.52
CA PHE A 208 -26.97 -12.82 18.44
C PHE A 208 -28.15 -11.86 18.19
N CYS A 209 -28.39 -11.52 16.93
CA CYS A 209 -29.46 -10.59 16.56
C CYS A 209 -30.86 -11.20 16.72
N ASN A 210 -31.01 -12.49 16.44
CA ASN A 210 -32.27 -13.22 16.58
C ASN A 210 -32.54 -13.71 18.01
N LYS A 211 -31.54 -13.63 18.91
CA LYS A 211 -31.56 -14.23 20.26
C LYS A 211 -31.76 -15.74 20.21
N GLU A 212 -31.10 -16.37 19.25
CA GLU A 212 -31.08 -17.82 19.04
C GLU A 212 -29.74 -18.39 19.52
N ARG A 213 -29.73 -19.70 19.74
CA ARG A 213 -28.54 -20.45 20.13
C ARG A 213 -27.89 -21.08 18.91
N ILE A 214 -26.58 -21.24 18.97
CA ILE A 214 -25.80 -21.91 17.94
C ILE A 214 -25.61 -23.36 18.37
N LYS A 215 -25.75 -24.28 17.43
CA LYS A 215 -25.45 -25.68 17.67
C LYS A 215 -24.01 -25.96 17.28
N ASP A 216 -23.21 -26.44 18.22
CA ASP A 216 -21.84 -26.86 17.92
C ASP A 216 -21.87 -28.05 16.93
N PRO A 217 -21.13 -27.99 15.82
CA PRO A 217 -21.17 -29.03 14.78
C PRO A 217 -20.55 -30.37 15.22
N ILE A 218 -19.80 -30.40 16.33
CA ILE A 218 -19.12 -31.58 16.87
C ILE A 218 -19.88 -32.13 18.08
N THR A 219 -20.19 -31.29 19.06
CA THR A 219 -20.82 -31.73 20.32
C THR A 219 -22.33 -31.78 20.26
N GLU A 220 -22.93 -31.15 19.24
CA GLU A 220 -24.37 -30.95 19.11
C GLU A 220 -25.02 -30.15 20.26
N GLU A 221 -24.21 -29.53 21.13
CA GLU A 221 -24.70 -28.73 22.25
C GLU A 221 -25.16 -27.35 21.78
N GLU A 222 -26.21 -26.85 22.42
CA GLU A 222 -26.65 -25.47 22.20
C GLU A 222 -25.78 -24.50 23.01
N MET A 223 -25.13 -23.59 22.31
CA MET A 223 -24.26 -22.58 22.87
C MET A 223 -24.83 -21.18 22.61
N GLU A 224 -24.54 -20.25 23.52
CA GLU A 224 -24.80 -18.84 23.28
C GLU A 224 -23.83 -18.30 22.21
N PRO A 225 -24.22 -17.29 21.41
CA PRO A 225 -23.36 -16.68 20.41
C PRO A 225 -22.04 -16.17 21.03
N ASP A 226 -20.92 -16.45 20.37
CA ASP A 226 -19.60 -16.05 20.83
C ASP A 226 -19.36 -14.54 20.58
N GLU A 227 -19.75 -13.75 21.57
CA GLU A 227 -19.49 -12.31 21.56
C GLU A 227 -18.00 -11.97 21.56
N GLN A 228 -17.13 -12.81 22.15
CA GLN A 228 -15.70 -12.54 22.18
C GLN A 228 -15.10 -12.66 20.78
N LEU A 229 -15.48 -13.70 20.04
CA LEU A 229 -15.10 -13.87 18.63
C LEU A 229 -15.56 -12.67 17.81
N MET A 230 -16.85 -12.30 17.89
CA MET A 230 -17.39 -11.17 17.13
C MET A 230 -16.66 -9.86 17.45
N ARG A 231 -16.43 -9.57 18.73
CA ARG A 231 -15.67 -8.38 19.16
C ARG A 231 -14.24 -8.39 18.64
N SER A 232 -13.56 -9.54 18.67
CA SER A 232 -12.18 -9.65 18.21
C SER A 232 -12.00 -9.29 16.73
N ILE A 233 -13.05 -9.45 15.91
CA ILE A 233 -13.11 -9.05 14.50
C ILE A 233 -13.54 -7.59 14.37
N GLU A 234 -14.64 -7.19 15.01
CA GLU A 234 -15.21 -5.83 14.95
C GLU A 234 -14.21 -4.75 15.41
N GLU A 235 -13.40 -5.05 16.42
CA GLU A 235 -12.40 -4.12 16.96
C GLU A 235 -11.25 -3.84 15.99
N GLN A 236 -10.98 -4.73 15.02
CA GLN A 236 -9.92 -4.53 14.02
C GLN A 236 -10.18 -3.33 13.11
N ILE A 237 -11.45 -2.95 12.96
CA ILE A 237 -11.89 -1.77 12.20
C ILE A 237 -12.44 -0.67 13.12
N GLY A 238 -12.08 -0.70 14.41
CA GLY A 238 -12.39 0.36 15.36
C GLY A 238 -13.87 0.46 15.76
N ILE A 239 -14.67 -0.61 15.61
CA ILE A 239 -16.06 -0.60 16.06
C ILE A 239 -16.09 -0.61 17.58
N SER A 240 -16.53 0.51 18.15
CA SER A 240 -16.70 0.68 19.60
C SER A 240 -17.80 -0.22 20.15
N ASP A 241 -17.79 -0.47 21.47
CA ASP A 241 -18.80 -1.28 22.13
C ASP A 241 -20.22 -0.71 21.92
N ASN A 242 -20.36 0.62 21.91
CA ASN A 242 -21.63 1.30 21.63
C ASN A 242 -22.14 1.10 20.19
N ALA A 243 -21.22 0.89 19.23
CA ALA A 243 -21.56 0.74 17.82
C ALA A 243 -21.74 -0.73 17.38
N LYS A 244 -21.39 -1.70 18.24
CA LYS A 244 -21.40 -3.13 17.91
C LYS A 244 -22.77 -3.61 17.44
N ASN A 245 -23.83 -3.24 18.17
CA ASN A 245 -25.19 -3.68 17.86
C ASN A 245 -25.64 -3.11 16.51
N THR A 246 -25.34 -1.85 16.22
CA THR A 246 -25.66 -1.22 14.93
C THR A 246 -24.95 -1.92 13.78
N PHE A 247 -23.67 -2.23 13.95
CA PHE A 247 -22.88 -2.92 12.93
C PHE A 247 -23.41 -4.34 12.67
N ARG A 248 -23.67 -5.12 13.72
CA ARG A 248 -24.25 -6.48 13.61
C ARG A 248 -25.59 -6.48 12.90
N GLN A 249 -26.47 -5.53 13.24
CA GLN A 249 -27.78 -5.37 12.59
C GLN A 249 -27.64 -4.98 11.10
N GLU A 250 -26.69 -4.10 10.76
CA GLU A 250 -26.39 -3.77 9.36
C GLU A 250 -26.00 -5.03 8.56
N ILE A 251 -25.13 -5.86 9.13
CA ILE A 251 -24.71 -7.12 8.51
C ILE A 251 -25.90 -8.07 8.32
N LEU A 252 -26.74 -8.28 9.35
CA LEU A 252 -27.93 -9.12 9.25
C LEU A 252 -28.90 -8.67 8.15
N ILE A 253 -29.14 -7.36 8.03
CA ILE A 253 -29.99 -6.80 6.97
C ILE A 253 -29.41 -7.10 5.59
N ARG A 254 -28.07 -7.04 5.44
CA ARG A 254 -27.39 -7.38 4.19
C ARG A 254 -27.52 -8.87 3.88
N ILE A 255 -27.28 -9.76 4.83
CA ILE A 255 -27.49 -11.22 4.68
C ILE A 255 -28.92 -11.49 4.17
N SER A 256 -29.91 -10.92 4.86
CA SER A 256 -31.33 -11.07 4.52
C SER A 256 -31.68 -10.53 3.12
N SER A 257 -31.00 -9.46 2.67
CA SER A 257 -31.16 -8.90 1.33
C SER A 257 -30.59 -9.81 0.23
N TYR A 258 -29.48 -10.47 0.50
CA TYR A 258 -28.87 -11.46 -0.41
C TYR A 258 -29.71 -12.74 -0.48
N ALA A 259 -30.12 -13.27 0.67
CA ALA A 259 -30.96 -14.47 0.75
C ALA A 259 -32.29 -14.31 -0.02
N ARG A 260 -32.96 -13.15 0.10
CA ARG A 260 -34.18 -12.84 -0.67
C ARG A 260 -33.98 -12.81 -2.18
N LYS A 261 -32.74 -12.60 -2.65
CA LYS A 261 -32.37 -12.63 -4.07
C LYS A 261 -31.84 -14.00 -4.52
N GLY A 262 -31.89 -15.01 -3.65
CA GLY A 262 -31.34 -16.34 -3.91
C GLY A 262 -29.81 -16.34 -4.01
N LYS A 263 -29.13 -15.37 -3.39
CA LYS A 263 -27.66 -15.28 -3.38
C LYS A 263 -27.12 -15.55 -1.98
N SER A 264 -25.97 -16.21 -1.90
CA SER A 264 -25.20 -16.35 -0.67
C SER A 264 -24.45 -15.06 -0.36
N PHE A 265 -24.24 -14.79 0.93
CA PHE A 265 -23.34 -13.74 1.38
C PHE A 265 -21.90 -14.26 1.32
N GLU A 266 -21.09 -13.69 0.45
CA GLU A 266 -19.66 -14.03 0.33
C GLU A 266 -18.79 -13.09 1.17
N TYR A 267 -17.58 -13.52 1.53
CA TYR A 267 -16.58 -12.70 2.25
C TYR A 267 -16.32 -11.33 1.59
N SER A 268 -16.41 -11.24 0.27
CA SER A 268 -16.23 -10.00 -0.50
C SER A 268 -17.49 -9.10 -0.57
N SER A 269 -18.62 -9.53 0.02
CA SER A 269 -19.92 -8.86 -0.12
C SER A 269 -20.04 -7.56 0.67
N HIS A 270 -19.14 -7.33 1.63
CA HIS A 270 -19.16 -6.17 2.50
C HIS A 270 -17.75 -5.69 2.84
N GLU A 271 -17.34 -4.53 2.30
CA GLU A 271 -15.94 -4.07 2.36
C GLU A 271 -15.42 -3.90 3.79
N ARG A 272 -16.21 -3.32 4.71
CA ARG A 272 -15.76 -3.17 6.11
C ARG A 272 -15.59 -4.50 6.84
N LEU A 273 -16.44 -5.49 6.52
CA LEU A 273 -16.37 -6.80 7.17
C LEU A 273 -15.19 -7.60 6.61
N LYS A 274 -15.01 -7.54 5.29
CA LYS A 274 -13.84 -8.06 4.59
C LYS A 274 -12.55 -7.52 5.21
N GLU A 275 -12.44 -6.20 5.38
CA GLU A 275 -11.29 -5.56 6.02
C GLU A 275 -11.07 -6.04 7.46
N ALA A 276 -12.14 -6.15 8.26
CA ALA A 276 -12.08 -6.64 9.64
C ALA A 276 -11.54 -8.07 9.72
N ILE A 277 -12.02 -8.96 8.85
CA ILE A 277 -11.59 -10.35 8.76
C ILE A 277 -10.12 -10.44 8.33
N GLU A 278 -9.71 -9.70 7.28
CA GLU A 278 -8.31 -9.69 6.84
C GLU A 278 -7.37 -9.22 7.96
N LYS A 279 -7.72 -8.12 8.64
CA LYS A 279 -6.94 -7.62 9.77
C LYS A 279 -6.88 -8.62 10.92
N LYS A 280 -7.98 -9.32 11.22
CA LYS A 280 -8.01 -10.36 12.26
C LYS A 280 -7.07 -11.52 11.91
N ILE A 281 -7.14 -12.03 10.68
CA ILE A 281 -6.23 -13.09 10.20
C ILE A 281 -4.77 -12.64 10.31
N PHE A 282 -4.46 -11.41 9.88
CA PHE A 282 -3.11 -10.88 9.98
C PHE A 282 -2.64 -10.69 11.42
N ALA A 283 -3.51 -10.26 12.32
CA ALA A 283 -3.21 -10.16 13.75
C ALA A 283 -2.85 -11.54 14.33
N ASP A 284 -3.63 -12.57 14.00
CA ASP A 284 -3.41 -13.94 14.49
C ASP A 284 -2.13 -14.57 13.91
N LEU A 285 -1.78 -14.23 12.67
CA LEU A 285 -0.56 -14.71 12.01
C LEU A 285 0.70 -13.96 12.45
N LYS A 286 0.57 -12.79 13.07
CA LYS A 286 1.71 -11.93 13.41
C LYS A 286 2.78 -12.68 14.21
N ASP A 287 2.38 -13.42 15.22
CA ASP A 287 3.31 -14.18 16.08
C ASP A 287 3.91 -15.38 15.36
N VAL A 288 3.12 -16.06 14.52
CA VAL A 288 3.60 -17.19 13.70
C VAL A 288 4.68 -16.72 12.73
N VAL A 289 4.45 -15.62 12.02
CA VAL A 289 5.45 -15.02 11.11
C VAL A 289 6.69 -14.65 11.89
N LYS A 290 6.55 -13.89 12.99
CA LYS A 290 7.67 -13.47 13.83
C LYS A 290 8.53 -14.64 14.31
N ILE A 291 7.90 -15.68 14.87
CA ILE A 291 8.61 -16.88 15.37
C ILE A 291 9.35 -17.57 14.23
N THR A 292 8.71 -17.71 13.08
CA THR A 292 9.29 -18.40 11.92
C THR A 292 10.45 -17.62 11.31
N THR A 293 10.36 -16.29 11.21
CA THR A 293 11.37 -15.45 10.55
C THR A 293 12.54 -15.05 11.45
N SER A 294 12.39 -15.08 12.78
CA SER A 294 13.41 -14.58 13.72
C SER A 294 14.34 -15.67 14.28
N ALA A 295 14.13 -16.93 13.91
CA ALA A 295 14.97 -18.04 14.34
C ALA A 295 16.36 -17.97 13.67
N LYS A 296 17.43 -17.76 14.47
CA LYS A 296 18.82 -17.79 13.97
C LYS A 296 19.22 -19.17 13.43
N THR A 297 18.66 -20.21 14.03
CA THR A 297 18.82 -21.61 13.60
C THR A 297 17.42 -22.21 13.52
N PRO A 298 16.73 -22.06 12.37
CA PRO A 298 15.37 -22.56 12.21
C PRO A 298 15.35 -24.09 12.27
N ASP A 299 14.35 -24.65 12.93
CA ASP A 299 14.10 -26.09 12.95
C ASP A 299 13.64 -26.60 11.56
N PRO A 300 13.61 -27.93 11.32
CA PRO A 300 13.21 -28.47 10.02
C PRO A 300 11.79 -28.07 9.56
N GLU A 301 10.86 -27.86 10.49
CA GLU A 301 9.49 -27.46 10.18
C GLU A 301 9.43 -25.97 9.79
N GLN A 302 10.16 -25.11 10.53
CA GLN A 302 10.33 -23.70 10.22
C GLN A 302 11.01 -23.51 8.86
N LEU A 303 12.09 -24.24 8.59
CA LEU A 303 12.77 -24.21 7.29
C LEU A 303 11.82 -24.59 6.15
N ARG A 304 11.01 -25.64 6.35
CA ARG A 304 10.01 -26.05 5.37
C ARG A 304 8.99 -24.94 5.12
N LYS A 305 8.43 -24.33 6.18
CA LYS A 305 7.50 -23.20 6.06
C LYS A 305 8.12 -22.01 5.33
N ILE A 306 9.36 -21.63 5.66
CA ILE A 306 10.08 -20.54 4.98
C ILE A 306 10.19 -20.84 3.48
N ASN A 307 10.61 -22.06 3.11
CA ASN A 307 10.72 -22.44 1.70
C ASN A 307 9.36 -22.42 0.99
N ASP A 308 8.30 -22.93 1.63
CA ASP A 308 6.95 -22.91 1.07
C ASP A 308 6.42 -21.47 0.84
N VAL A 309 6.83 -20.53 1.71
CA VAL A 309 6.49 -19.10 1.58
C VAL A 309 7.30 -18.43 0.48
N VAL A 310 8.60 -18.69 0.41
CA VAL A 310 9.47 -18.20 -0.67
C VAL A 310 8.96 -18.68 -2.02
N ASP A 311 8.61 -19.96 -2.15
CA ASP A 311 8.07 -20.54 -3.38
C ASP A 311 6.77 -19.86 -3.81
N ARG A 312 5.88 -19.54 -2.85
CA ARG A 312 4.65 -18.78 -3.12
C ARG A 312 4.94 -17.34 -3.58
N LEU A 313 5.83 -16.63 -2.89
CA LEU A 313 6.25 -15.28 -3.29
C LEU A 313 6.84 -15.27 -4.71
N VAL A 314 7.60 -16.30 -5.08
CA VAL A 314 8.17 -16.42 -6.42
C VAL A 314 7.09 -16.74 -7.47
N ARG A 315 6.22 -17.72 -7.21
CA ARG A 315 5.26 -18.21 -8.20
C ARG A 315 4.05 -17.30 -8.39
N GLU A 316 3.52 -16.74 -7.31
CA GLU A 316 2.24 -16.02 -7.31
C GLU A 316 2.43 -14.50 -7.27
N HIS A 317 3.49 -14.02 -6.62
CA HIS A 317 3.73 -12.58 -6.44
C HIS A 317 4.82 -12.03 -7.37
N GLY A 318 5.53 -12.89 -8.10
CA GLY A 318 6.51 -12.48 -9.10
C GLY A 318 7.82 -11.97 -8.49
N TYR A 319 8.22 -12.47 -7.33
CA TYR A 319 9.56 -12.25 -6.77
C TYR A 319 10.60 -13.21 -7.39
N CYS A 320 11.89 -12.86 -7.32
CA CYS A 320 12.96 -13.83 -7.45
C CYS A 320 13.34 -14.40 -6.06
N PRO A 321 14.05 -15.55 -6.00
CA PRO A 321 14.42 -16.18 -4.72
C PRO A 321 15.19 -15.26 -3.77
N VAL A 322 16.05 -14.38 -4.31
CA VAL A 322 16.83 -13.43 -3.52
C VAL A 322 15.90 -12.39 -2.87
N CYS A 323 15.08 -11.71 -3.67
CA CYS A 323 14.15 -10.69 -3.15
C CYS A 323 13.11 -11.27 -2.19
N ALA A 324 12.63 -12.50 -2.41
CA ALA A 324 11.68 -13.15 -1.50
C ALA A 324 12.31 -13.41 -0.12
N ASN A 325 13.56 -13.89 -0.07
CA ASN A 325 14.29 -14.08 1.20
C ASN A 325 14.59 -12.76 1.90
N GLU A 326 14.98 -11.73 1.13
CA GLU A 326 15.20 -10.38 1.68
C GLU A 326 13.90 -9.79 2.25
N LEU A 327 12.76 -9.96 1.57
CA LEU A 327 11.45 -9.53 2.05
C LEU A 327 11.07 -10.22 3.36
N LEU A 328 11.26 -11.53 3.45
CA LEU A 328 10.98 -12.28 4.69
C LEU A 328 11.86 -11.81 5.85
N THR A 329 13.15 -11.61 5.60
CA THR A 329 14.10 -11.09 6.59
C THR A 329 13.68 -9.69 7.03
N TYR A 330 13.32 -8.83 6.05
CA TYR A 330 12.88 -7.47 6.30
C TYR A 330 11.65 -7.43 7.20
N VAL A 331 10.60 -8.17 6.86
CA VAL A 331 9.36 -8.24 7.65
C VAL A 331 9.61 -8.87 9.02
N GLY A 332 10.43 -9.90 9.12
CA GLY A 332 10.82 -10.48 10.41
C GLY A 332 11.45 -9.46 11.36
N THR A 333 12.31 -8.57 10.83
CA THR A 333 12.87 -7.47 11.64
C THR A 333 11.84 -6.40 11.98
N LEU A 334 10.86 -6.12 11.11
CA LEU A 334 9.78 -5.17 11.38
C LEU A 334 8.85 -5.65 12.48
N LEU A 335 8.54 -6.95 12.52
CA LEU A 335 7.66 -7.55 13.54
C LEU A 335 8.36 -7.80 14.88
N SER A 336 9.70 -7.77 14.88
CA SER A 336 10.52 -7.94 16.08
C SER A 336 10.86 -6.63 16.78
N ARG A 337 10.63 -5.49 16.11
CA ARG A 337 10.64 -4.15 16.72
C ARG A 337 9.31 -3.88 17.39
#